data_AF-A0A955R7M2-F1
#
_entry.id   AF-A0A955R7M2-F1
#
_cell.length_a   1.000
_cell.length_b   1.000
_cell.length_c   1.000
_cell.angle_alpha   90.00
_cell.angle_beta   90.00
_cell.angle_gamma   90.00
#
_symmetry.space_group_name_H-M   'P 1'
#
loop_
_entity.id
_entity.type
_entity.pdbx_description
1 polymer ?
#
loop_
_entity_poly.entity_id
_entity_poly.type
_entity_poly.pdbx_seq_one_letter_code
_entity_poly.pdbx_strand_id
1 'polypeptide(L)'
;MRRVHLDLVVAAPQDEVERVFRAATRPTLLPSTGTVVHDVTQPLQGRVSAERVVVAPNVRAGRQVLPTARLELVREGESTRLRGEVGLGPFVVWSLRAGWFAGTFALLAMGFGAATGALESWMLLLPLLALFSTAVTGWHVAKAESRVDGLLEQVEGVARAAERTPEPRGEASSTPAAHRPSKQTVH
;
A
#
# COMPACT_ATOMS: atom_id res chain seq x y z
N MET A 1 3.06 10.58 -12.02
CA MET A 1 2.58 9.41 -11.26
C MET A 1 2.20 9.85 -9.88
N ARG A 2 0.98 9.50 -9.48
CA ARG A 2 0.34 9.96 -8.26
C ARG A 2 0.97 9.29 -7.04
N ARG A 3 1.48 10.10 -6.12
CA ARG A 3 1.69 9.75 -4.72
C ARG A 3 0.67 10.56 -3.94
N VAL A 4 -0.12 9.87 -3.13
CA VAL A 4 -1.10 10.53 -2.27
C VAL A 4 -0.47 10.64 -0.89
N HIS A 5 -0.36 11.86 -0.39
CA HIS A 5 0.01 12.08 0.99
C HIS A 5 -1.20 11.77 1.85
N LEU A 6 -1.04 10.79 2.75
CA LEU A 6 -2.05 10.46 3.74
C LEU A 6 -1.70 11.20 5.02
N ASP A 7 -2.67 11.92 5.56
CA ASP A 7 -2.58 12.57 6.85
C ASP A 7 -3.93 12.38 7.56
N LEU A 8 -4.01 11.34 8.38
CA LEU A 8 -5.24 10.90 9.02
C LEU A 8 -5.05 10.87 10.54
N VAL A 9 -5.95 11.53 11.27
CA VAL A 9 -6.01 11.42 12.73
C VAL A 9 -7.05 10.37 13.09
N VAL A 10 -6.63 9.36 13.84
CA VAL A 10 -7.46 8.26 14.32
C VAL A 10 -7.67 8.43 15.80
N ALA A 11 -8.92 8.48 16.24
CA ALA A 11 -9.31 8.59 17.64
C ALA A 11 -9.13 7.26 18.40
N ALA A 12 -7.93 6.70 18.36
CA ALA A 12 -7.53 5.50 19.08
C ALA A 12 -6.05 5.59 19.50
N PRO A 13 -5.67 4.95 20.63
CA PRO A 13 -4.29 4.89 21.06
C PRO A 13 -3.43 4.10 20.06
N GLN A 14 -2.15 4.44 20.00
CA GLN A 14 -1.21 3.91 19.00
C GLN A 14 -1.13 2.37 19.03
N ASP A 15 -1.18 1.78 20.22
CA ASP A 15 -1.12 0.31 20.39
C ASP A 15 -2.35 -0.38 19.78
N GLU A 16 -3.52 0.27 19.83
CA GLU A 16 -4.75 -0.24 19.24
C GLU A 16 -4.73 -0.13 17.72
N VAL A 17 -4.28 1.01 17.20
CA VAL A 17 -4.04 1.20 15.76
C VAL A 17 -3.05 0.15 15.27
N GLU A 18 -1.93 -0.05 15.97
CA GLU A 18 -0.95 -1.08 15.63
C GLU A 18 -1.57 -2.47 15.63
N ARG A 19 -2.34 -2.83 16.67
CA ARG A 19 -3.01 -4.12 16.78
C ARG A 19 -3.96 -4.37 15.62
N VAL A 20 -4.80 -3.40 15.27
CA VAL A 20 -5.77 -3.51 14.17
C VAL A 20 -5.04 -3.62 12.83
N PHE A 21 -4.01 -2.81 12.60
CA PHE A 21 -3.18 -2.93 11.38
C PHE A 21 -2.48 -4.28 11.31
N ARG A 22 -1.93 -4.78 12.43
CA ARG A 22 -1.23 -6.06 12.49
C ARG A 22 -2.20 -7.24 12.27
N ALA A 23 -3.44 -7.15 12.74
CA ALA A 23 -4.49 -8.13 12.49
C ALA A 23 -4.94 -8.14 11.01
N ALA A 24 -5.05 -6.97 10.40
CA ALA A 24 -5.44 -6.80 9.00
C ALA A 24 -4.29 -7.04 8.00
N THR A 25 -3.05 -7.19 8.48
CA THR A 25 -1.85 -7.29 7.64
C THR A 25 -1.17 -8.64 7.75
N ARG A 26 -0.98 -9.31 6.62
CA ARG A 26 -0.11 -10.47 6.48
C ARG A 26 1.36 -10.04 6.55
N PRO A 27 2.18 -10.60 7.44
CA PRO A 27 3.59 -10.26 7.51
C PRO A 27 4.36 -10.67 6.23
N THR A 28 5.03 -9.71 5.58
CA THR A 28 5.96 -9.97 4.47
C THR A 28 7.10 -8.94 4.42
N LEU A 29 8.27 -9.38 3.96
CA LEU A 29 9.44 -8.51 3.73
C LEU A 29 9.35 -7.75 2.40
N LEU A 30 8.52 -8.23 1.46
CA LEU A 30 8.40 -7.68 0.10
C LEU A 30 6.94 -7.29 -0.21
N PRO A 31 6.43 -6.20 0.41
CA PRO A 31 5.04 -5.77 0.20
C PRO A 31 4.75 -5.42 -1.26
N SER A 32 5.75 -4.99 -2.04
CA SER A 32 5.59 -4.57 -3.43
C SER A 32 5.47 -5.71 -4.44
N THR A 33 5.70 -6.97 -4.04
CA THR A 33 5.63 -8.13 -4.93
C THR A 33 4.33 -8.92 -4.72
N GLY A 34 3.66 -9.26 -5.82
CA GLY A 34 2.50 -10.14 -5.80
C GLY A 34 2.89 -11.57 -5.44
N THR A 35 2.96 -11.88 -4.14
CA THR A 35 3.06 -13.27 -3.68
C THR A 35 1.71 -13.99 -3.83
N VAL A 36 1.74 -15.29 -4.11
CA VAL A 36 0.52 -16.13 -4.16
C VAL A 36 -0.09 -16.18 -2.76
N VAL A 37 -1.41 -16.03 -2.65
CA VAL A 37 -2.12 -16.01 -1.37
C VAL A 37 -3.02 -17.23 -1.25
N HIS A 38 -2.88 -17.91 -0.12
CA HIS A 38 -3.66 -19.08 0.34
C HIS A 38 -4.72 -18.72 1.40
N ASP A 39 -4.94 -17.44 1.73
CA ASP A 39 -5.96 -17.02 2.70
C ASP A 39 -6.46 -15.59 2.43
N VAL A 40 -7.78 -15.42 2.24
CA VAL A 40 -8.45 -14.16 1.82
C VAL A 40 -8.81 -13.27 3.01
N THR A 41 -8.55 -13.74 4.23
CA THR A 41 -8.99 -13.08 5.48
C THR A 41 -8.30 -11.76 5.79
N GLN A 42 -7.07 -11.55 5.30
CA GLN A 42 -6.30 -10.32 5.54
C GLN A 42 -6.22 -9.46 4.26
N PRO A 43 -6.71 -8.21 4.27
CA PRO A 43 -6.70 -7.36 3.07
C PRO A 43 -5.31 -6.81 2.72
N LEU A 44 -4.39 -6.71 3.68
CA LEU A 44 -3.08 -6.09 3.51
C LEU A 44 -1.94 -7.10 3.65
N GLN A 45 -0.81 -6.83 3.01
CA GLN A 45 0.45 -7.54 3.20
C GLN A 45 1.58 -6.54 3.45
N GLY A 46 2.44 -6.79 4.43
CA GLY A 46 3.62 -5.96 4.67
C GLY A 46 4.18 -6.08 6.07
N ARG A 47 4.67 -4.96 6.60
CA ARG A 47 5.27 -4.86 7.93
C ARG A 47 4.57 -3.77 8.72
N VAL A 48 4.15 -4.13 9.93
CA VAL A 48 3.60 -3.22 10.93
C VAL A 48 4.57 -3.20 12.11
N SER A 49 4.88 -2.00 12.59
CA SER A 49 5.69 -1.74 13.78
C SER A 49 5.10 -0.53 14.50
N ALA A 50 5.47 -0.36 15.78
CA ALA A 50 4.97 0.72 16.62
C ALA A 50 4.99 2.08 15.92
N GLU A 51 6.10 2.45 15.28
CA GLU A 51 6.27 3.78 14.68
C GLU A 51 5.94 3.83 13.19
N ARG A 52 5.85 2.68 12.52
CA ARG A 52 5.79 2.63 11.05
C ARG A 52 5.01 1.44 10.52
N VAL A 53 4.17 1.73 9.54
CA VAL A 53 3.39 0.76 8.77
C VAL A 53 3.80 0.84 7.30
N VAL A 54 4.23 -0.30 6.74
CA VAL A 54 4.55 -0.43 5.32
C VAL A 54 3.73 -1.58 4.75
N VAL A 55 2.70 -1.27 3.96
CA VAL A 55 1.72 -2.25 3.49
C VAL A 55 1.38 -2.10 2.02
N ALA A 56 0.88 -3.17 1.42
CA ALA A 56 0.39 -3.25 0.06
C ALA A 56 -0.86 -4.15 0.02
N PRO A 57 -1.63 -4.15 -1.08
CA PRO A 57 -2.79 -5.02 -1.20
C PRO A 57 -2.38 -6.50 -1.17
N ASN A 58 -3.06 -7.32 -0.38
CA ASN A 58 -2.86 -8.76 -0.34
C ASN A 58 -3.66 -9.44 -1.45
N VAL A 59 -3.20 -9.29 -2.69
CA VAL A 59 -3.89 -9.85 -3.87
C VAL A 59 -2.96 -10.73 -4.69
N ARG A 60 -3.52 -11.74 -5.37
CA ARG A 60 -2.79 -12.59 -6.31
C ARG A 60 -2.43 -11.77 -7.56
N ALA A 61 -1.35 -11.02 -7.49
CA ALA A 61 -0.93 -10.11 -8.56
C ALA A 61 0.05 -10.75 -9.56
N GLY A 62 0.50 -11.99 -9.34
CA GLY A 62 1.55 -12.60 -10.16
C GLY A 62 2.81 -11.71 -10.20
N ARG A 63 3.33 -11.43 -11.39
CA ARG A 63 4.49 -10.52 -11.59
C ARG A 63 4.15 -9.02 -11.56
N GLN A 64 2.94 -8.63 -11.16
CA GLN A 64 2.55 -7.22 -11.17
C GLN A 64 3.12 -6.49 -9.96
N VAL A 65 3.59 -5.26 -10.21
CA VAL A 65 4.00 -4.37 -9.13
C VAL A 65 2.76 -3.77 -8.48
N LEU A 66 2.75 -3.82 -7.16
CA LEU A 66 1.66 -3.31 -6.33
C LEU A 66 2.00 -1.92 -5.76
N PRO A 67 0.99 -1.07 -5.53
CA PRO A 67 1.20 0.14 -4.75
C PRO A 67 1.61 -0.23 -3.33
N THR A 68 2.30 0.70 -2.68
CA THR A 68 2.75 0.55 -1.30
C THR A 68 2.37 1.81 -0.53
N ALA A 69 1.81 1.62 0.66
CA ALA A 69 1.59 2.64 1.65
C ALA A 69 2.76 2.59 2.64
N ARG A 70 3.35 3.74 2.93
CA ARG A 70 4.39 3.94 3.94
C ARG A 70 3.90 5.03 4.87
N LEU A 71 3.53 4.63 6.08
CA LEU A 71 2.88 5.48 7.06
C LEU A 71 3.71 5.46 8.33
N GLU A 72 3.81 6.62 8.96
CA GLU A 72 4.38 6.82 10.28
C GLU A 72 3.23 7.04 11.27
N LEU A 73 3.32 6.37 12.41
CA LEU A 73 2.36 6.49 13.49
C LEU A 73 2.92 7.48 14.49
N VAL A 74 2.28 8.64 14.57
CA VAL A 74 2.65 9.70 15.49
C VAL A 74 1.59 9.78 16.58
N ARG A 75 1.99 9.58 17.83
CA ARG A 75 1.10 9.76 18.97
C ARG A 75 0.75 11.24 19.13
N GLU A 76 -0.54 11.54 19.15
CA GLU A 76 -1.07 12.90 19.33
C GLU A 76 -2.09 12.86 20.49
N GLY A 77 -1.53 12.84 21.72
CA GLY A 77 -2.31 12.69 22.95
C GLY A 77 -2.93 11.28 23.08
N GLU A 78 -4.26 11.22 23.08
CA GLU A 78 -5.07 9.99 23.08
C GLU A 78 -5.37 9.48 21.67
N SER A 79 -5.05 10.27 20.65
CA SER A 79 -5.22 9.94 19.23
C SER A 79 -3.90 9.56 18.58
N THR A 80 -3.99 8.90 17.42
CA THR A 80 -2.83 8.52 16.62
C THR A 80 -2.96 9.11 15.23
N ARG A 81 -1.95 9.88 14.82
CA ARG A 81 -1.86 10.46 13.49
C ARG A 81 -1.06 9.54 12.58
N LEU A 82 -1.68 9.07 11.51
CA LEU A 82 -1.03 8.34 10.43
C LEU A 82 -0.60 9.33 9.37
N ARG A 83 0.72 9.51 9.21
CA ARG A 83 1.30 10.41 8.22
C ARG A 83 2.17 9.65 7.24
N GLY A 84 2.01 9.86 5.94
CA GLY A 84 2.89 9.21 4.99
C GLY A 84 2.49 9.33 3.54
N GLU A 85 2.90 8.34 2.74
CA GLU A 85 2.66 8.30 1.31
C GLU A 85 2.07 6.95 0.87
N VAL A 86 1.06 7.01 0.00
CA VAL A 86 0.54 5.86 -0.74
C VAL A 86 0.84 6.06 -2.21
N GLY A 87 1.52 5.11 -2.84
CA GLY A 87 1.89 5.25 -4.23
C GLY A 87 2.60 4.05 -4.83
N LEU A 88 2.98 4.18 -6.10
CA LEU A 88 3.76 3.17 -6.78
C LEU A 88 5.26 3.28 -6.49
N GLY A 89 5.93 2.13 -6.49
CA GLY A 89 7.38 2.06 -6.36
C GLY A 89 8.11 2.88 -7.44
N PRO A 90 9.27 3.50 -7.11
CA PRO A 90 10.00 4.37 -8.03
C PRO A 90 10.33 3.73 -9.39
N PHE A 91 10.58 2.42 -9.40
CA PHE A 91 10.88 1.66 -10.62
C PHE A 91 9.71 1.63 -11.61
N VAL A 92 8.47 1.46 -11.13
CA VAL A 92 7.27 1.45 -12.00
C VAL A 92 7.02 2.83 -12.59
N VAL A 93 7.19 3.86 -11.74
CA VAL A 93 7.11 5.26 -12.14
C VAL A 93 8.11 5.57 -13.25
N TRP A 94 9.34 5.06 -13.10
CA TRP A 94 10.41 5.23 -14.06
C TRP A 94 10.12 4.50 -15.37
N SER A 95 9.73 3.23 -15.34
CA SER A 95 9.47 2.43 -16.55
C SER A 95 8.32 3.01 -17.39
N LEU A 96 7.26 3.50 -16.75
CA LEU A 96 6.15 4.15 -17.45
C LEU A 96 6.53 5.51 -18.02
N ARG A 97 7.39 6.28 -17.32
CA ARG A 97 7.99 7.50 -17.90
C ARG A 97 8.89 7.18 -19.09
N ALA A 98 9.71 6.14 -19.01
CA ALA A 98 10.58 5.71 -20.11
C ALA A 98 9.77 5.31 -21.35
N GLY A 99 8.64 4.60 -21.17
CA GLY A 99 7.71 4.29 -22.25
C GLY A 99 7.11 5.53 -22.92
N TRP A 100 6.71 6.51 -22.12
CA TRP A 100 6.23 7.81 -22.63
C TRP A 100 7.31 8.57 -23.42
N PHE A 101 8.54 8.65 -22.88
CA PHE A 101 9.64 9.32 -23.57
C PHE A 101 10.00 8.62 -24.89
N ALA A 102 10.08 7.29 -24.89
CA ALA A 102 10.33 6.51 -26.10
C ALA A 102 9.24 6.73 -27.17
N GLY A 103 7.96 6.73 -26.77
CA GLY A 103 6.83 6.99 -27.67
C GLY A 103 6.85 8.42 -28.23
N THR A 104 7.16 9.41 -27.39
CA THR A 104 7.26 10.83 -27.81
C THR A 104 8.44 11.06 -28.75
N PHE A 105 9.59 10.45 -28.46
CA PHE A 105 10.78 10.57 -29.29
C PHE A 105 10.58 9.91 -30.67
N ALA A 106 9.85 8.78 -30.73
CA ALA A 106 9.45 8.16 -31.99
C ALA A 106 8.54 9.07 -32.83
N LEU A 107 7.61 9.81 -32.22
CA LEU A 107 6.76 10.79 -32.90
C LEU A 107 7.56 12.00 -33.44
N LEU A 108 8.51 12.50 -32.65
CA LEU A 108 9.36 13.62 -33.08
C LEU A 108 10.30 13.22 -34.23
N ALA A 109 10.90 12.02 -34.15
CA ALA A 109 11.72 11.47 -35.22
C ALA A 109 10.92 11.27 -36.53
N MET A 110 9.64 10.93 -36.43
CA MET A 110 8.72 10.91 -37.58
C MET A 110 8.52 12.29 -38.20
N GLY A 111 8.25 13.32 -37.38
CA GLY A 111 8.06 14.68 -37.88
C GLY A 111 9.28 15.19 -38.64
N PHE A 112 10.47 14.86 -38.14
CA PHE A 112 11.72 15.21 -38.80
C PHE A 112 11.96 14.37 -40.07
N GLY A 113 11.76 13.06 -39.99
CA GLY A 113 12.01 12.14 -41.10
C GLY A 113 11.00 12.24 -42.26
N ALA A 114 9.75 12.63 -41.98
CA ALA A 114 8.75 12.98 -42.97
C ALA A 114 9.07 14.31 -43.67
N ALA A 115 9.66 15.28 -42.95
CA ALA A 115 10.12 16.53 -43.54
C ALA A 115 11.33 16.36 -44.46
N THR A 116 12.14 15.32 -44.25
CA THR A 116 13.34 15.04 -45.08
C THR A 116 13.11 14.00 -46.18
N GLY A 117 11.87 13.49 -46.37
CA GLY A 117 11.54 12.52 -47.42
C GLY A 117 12.18 11.13 -47.26
N ALA A 118 12.65 10.78 -46.05
CA ALA A 118 13.54 9.62 -45.85
C ALA A 118 12.83 8.30 -45.46
N LEU A 119 11.49 8.27 -45.33
CA LEU A 119 10.78 7.18 -44.64
C LEU A 119 9.57 6.62 -45.42
N GLU A 120 9.70 6.24 -46.68
CA GLU A 120 8.56 5.71 -47.44
C GLU A 120 7.93 4.42 -46.87
N SER A 121 8.68 3.57 -46.14
CA SER A 121 8.19 2.28 -45.61
C SER A 121 7.77 2.29 -44.14
N TRP A 122 8.17 3.31 -43.37
CA TRP A 122 7.92 3.39 -41.91
C TRP A 122 6.89 4.46 -41.52
N MET A 123 6.44 5.27 -42.48
CA MET A 123 5.50 6.38 -42.26
C MET A 123 4.15 5.96 -41.65
N LEU A 124 3.71 4.71 -41.83
CA LEU A 124 2.47 4.20 -41.21
C LEU A 124 2.72 3.40 -39.92
N LEU A 125 3.89 2.77 -39.77
CA LEU A 125 4.21 1.92 -38.61
C LEU A 125 4.60 2.73 -37.38
N LEU A 126 5.40 3.79 -37.53
CA LEU A 126 5.83 4.63 -36.42
C LEU A 126 4.70 5.41 -35.71
N PRO A 127 3.69 6.00 -36.39
CA PRO A 127 2.59 6.68 -35.71
C PRO A 127 1.64 5.68 -35.06
N LEU A 128 1.44 4.50 -35.67
CA LEU A 128 0.72 3.38 -35.04
C LEU A 128 1.44 2.88 -33.79
N LEU A 129 2.77 2.75 -33.83
CA LEU A 129 3.56 2.34 -32.68
C LEU A 129 3.51 3.39 -31.55
N ALA A 130 3.52 4.67 -31.91
CA ALA A 130 3.37 5.76 -30.95
C ALA A 130 1.96 5.84 -30.35
N LEU A 131 0.91 5.70 -31.15
CA LEU A 131 -0.48 5.60 -30.68
C LEU A 131 -0.67 4.39 -29.78
N PHE A 132 -0.13 3.24 -30.17
CA PHE A 132 -0.16 2.03 -29.36
C PHE A 132 0.61 2.22 -28.05
N SER A 133 1.80 2.81 -28.10
CA SER A 133 2.61 3.11 -26.91
C SER A 133 1.91 4.06 -25.94
N THR A 134 1.34 5.15 -26.45
CA THR A 134 0.59 6.13 -25.63
C THR A 134 -0.69 5.52 -25.07
N ALA A 135 -1.46 4.75 -25.85
CA ALA A 135 -2.67 4.08 -25.38
C ALA A 135 -2.37 3.03 -24.30
N VAL A 136 -1.36 2.18 -24.52
CA VAL A 136 -0.90 1.18 -23.55
C VAL A 136 -0.38 1.87 -22.29
N THR A 137 0.44 2.91 -22.43
CA THR A 137 0.94 3.71 -21.29
C THR A 137 -0.21 4.34 -20.50
N GLY A 138 -1.17 4.97 -21.18
CA GLY A 138 -2.35 5.59 -20.55
C GLY A 138 -3.20 4.58 -19.81
N TRP A 139 -3.46 3.41 -20.40
CA TRP A 139 -4.17 2.31 -19.75
C TRP A 139 -3.44 1.82 -18.50
N HIS A 140 -2.12 1.65 -18.57
CA HIS A 140 -1.32 1.25 -17.43
C HIS A 140 -1.27 2.32 -16.33
N VAL A 141 -1.28 3.61 -16.68
CA VAL A 141 -1.36 4.72 -15.73
C VAL A 141 -2.72 4.75 -15.04
N ALA A 142 -3.83 4.67 -15.77
CA ALA A 142 -5.17 4.66 -15.17
C ALA A 142 -5.37 3.45 -14.24
N LYS A 143 -4.89 2.27 -14.66
CA LYS A 143 -4.92 1.04 -13.84
C LYS A 143 -3.99 1.12 -12.63
N ALA A 144 -2.90 1.88 -12.73
CA ALA A 144 -2.00 2.14 -11.62
C ALA A 144 -2.65 3.08 -10.58
N GLU A 145 -3.32 4.13 -11.04
CA GLU A 145 -4.01 5.09 -10.17
C GLU A 145 -5.16 4.44 -9.41
N SER A 146 -5.99 3.64 -10.08
CA SER A 146 -7.08 2.92 -9.40
C SER A 146 -6.60 1.96 -8.31
N ARG A 147 -5.39 1.40 -8.46
CA ARG A 147 -4.77 0.58 -7.42
C ARG A 147 -4.29 1.41 -6.23
N VAL A 148 -3.77 2.61 -6.48
CA VAL A 148 -3.39 3.54 -5.41
C VAL A 148 -4.62 3.96 -4.62
N ASP A 149 -5.71 4.30 -5.30
CA ASP A 149 -6.99 4.65 -4.66
C ASP A 149 -7.55 3.47 -3.85
N GLY A 150 -7.56 2.26 -4.42
CA GLY A 150 -8.01 1.07 -3.69
C GLY A 150 -7.16 0.73 -2.46
N LEU A 151 -5.83 0.93 -2.52
CA LEU A 151 -4.98 0.76 -1.32
C LEU A 151 -5.24 1.86 -0.28
N LEU A 152 -5.48 3.09 -0.72
CA LEU A 152 -5.81 4.20 0.18
C LEU A 152 -7.12 3.93 0.93
N GLU A 153 -8.17 3.49 0.23
CA GLU A 153 -9.44 3.09 0.84
C GLU A 153 -9.27 1.95 1.84
N GLN A 154 -8.45 0.94 1.53
CA GLN A 154 -8.16 -0.16 2.46
C GLN A 154 -7.45 0.33 3.73
N VAL A 155 -6.44 1.18 3.58
CA VAL A 155 -5.69 1.76 4.71
C VAL A 155 -6.61 2.61 5.59
N GLU A 156 -7.43 3.48 4.99
CA GLU A 156 -8.39 4.30 5.74
C GLU A 156 -9.45 3.44 6.42
N GLY A 157 -9.93 2.39 5.75
CA GLY A 157 -10.90 1.45 6.33
C GLY A 157 -10.34 0.72 7.55
N VAL A 158 -9.09 0.25 7.49
CA VAL A 158 -8.40 -0.37 8.62
C VAL A 158 -8.16 0.63 9.75
N ALA A 159 -7.75 1.86 9.43
CA ALA A 159 -7.55 2.92 10.41
C ALA A 159 -8.86 3.28 11.15
N ARG A 160 -9.97 3.45 10.42
CA ARG A 160 -11.30 3.72 11.01
C ARG A 160 -11.86 2.54 11.81
N ALA A 161 -11.43 1.30 11.52
CA ALA A 161 -11.81 0.16 12.35
C ALA A 161 -11.21 0.23 13.76
N ALA A 162 -10.03 0.87 13.91
CA ALA A 162 -9.43 1.11 15.23
C ALA A 162 -10.26 2.07 16.09
N GLU A 163 -10.93 3.07 15.50
CA GLU A 163 -11.82 4.00 16.23
C GLU A 163 -13.05 3.31 16.83
N ARG A 164 -13.48 2.19 16.24
CA ARG A 164 -14.71 1.48 16.63
C ARG A 164 -14.45 0.33 17.60
N THR A 165 -13.21 0.06 17.94
CA THR A 165 -12.89 -1.02 18.88
C THR A 165 -13.14 -0.48 20.29
N PRO A 166 -14.16 -0.96 21.02
CA PRO A 166 -14.41 -0.47 22.37
C PRO A 166 -13.24 -0.88 23.26
N GLU A 167 -12.80 0.06 24.11
CA GLU A 167 -11.95 -0.20 25.26
C GLU A 167 -12.37 -1.51 25.95
N PRO A 168 -11.48 -2.49 26.16
CA PRO A 168 -11.75 -3.48 27.20
C PRO A 168 -11.71 -2.71 28.52
N ARG A 169 -12.90 -2.33 29.03
CA ARG A 169 -13.02 -1.79 30.39
C ARG A 169 -12.34 -2.78 31.33
N GLY A 170 -11.20 -2.36 31.87
CA GLY A 170 -10.56 -3.02 32.99
C GLY A 170 -11.49 -2.90 34.19
N GLU A 171 -12.33 -3.90 34.43
CA GLU A 171 -12.78 -4.19 35.79
C GLU A 171 -11.67 -4.94 36.50
N ALA A 172 -10.81 -4.16 37.16
CA ALA A 172 -10.09 -4.67 38.31
C ALA A 172 -11.09 -4.84 39.45
N SER A 173 -11.28 -6.07 39.95
CA SER A 173 -11.70 -6.27 41.33
C SER A 173 -10.96 -7.44 41.98
N SER A 174 -10.18 -7.04 42.99
CA SER A 174 -9.84 -7.78 44.21
C SER A 174 -8.97 -9.02 44.12
N THR A 175 -7.68 -8.82 44.40
CA THR A 175 -6.87 -9.70 45.25
C THR A 175 -7.56 -9.94 46.60
N PRO A 176 -7.66 -11.19 47.09
CA PRO A 176 -7.70 -11.46 48.51
C PRO A 176 -6.30 -11.89 48.98
N ALA A 177 -5.75 -11.11 49.90
CA ALA A 177 -4.55 -11.47 50.64
C ALA A 177 -4.77 -12.73 51.49
N ALA A 178 -3.72 -13.55 51.58
CA ALA A 178 -3.33 -14.41 52.69
C ALA A 178 -4.44 -15.16 53.47
N HIS A 179 -4.53 -16.47 53.24
CA HIS A 179 -4.74 -17.41 54.34
C HIS A 179 -3.83 -18.64 54.18
N ARG A 180 -2.85 -18.73 55.07
CA ARG A 180 -2.09 -19.96 55.35
C ARG A 180 -2.96 -20.78 56.32
N PRO A 181 -3.10 -22.09 56.11
CA PRO A 181 -3.04 -22.96 57.27
C PRO A 181 -2.05 -24.12 57.11
N SER A 182 -1.50 -24.45 58.26
CA SER A 182 -0.42 -25.38 58.57
C SER A 182 -0.83 -26.85 58.46
N LYS A 183 0.16 -27.69 58.10
CA LYS A 183 0.38 -29.13 58.40
C LYS A 183 -0.85 -30.05 58.55
N GLN A 184 -0.85 -31.13 57.76
CA GLN A 184 -1.09 -32.46 58.33
C GLN A 184 -0.43 -33.57 57.51
N THR A 185 0.57 -34.20 58.14
CA THR A 185 1.13 -35.52 57.81
C THR A 185 0.12 -36.58 58.23
N VAL A 186 -0.12 -37.61 57.41
CA VAL A 186 -0.67 -38.90 57.87
C VAL A 186 0.08 -40.02 57.17
N HIS A 187 0.33 -41.05 57.98
CA HIS A 187 1.22 -42.21 57.85
C HIS A 187 1.01 -43.11 56.63
#